data_AF-A0A7C3RTM6-F1
#
_entry.id   AF-A0A7C3RTM6-F1
#
_cell.length_a   1.000
_cell.length_b   1.000
_cell.length_c   1.000
_cell.angle_alpha   90.00
_cell.angle_beta   90.00
_cell.angle_gamma   90.00
#
_symmetry.space_group_name_H-M   'P 1'
#
loop_
_entity.id
_entity.type
_entity.pdbx_description
1 polymer ?
#
loop_
_entity_poly.entity_id
_entity_poly.type
_entity_poly.pdbx_seq_one_letter_code
_entity_poly.pdbx_strand_id
1 'polypeptide(L)'
;MFARDGFIIYLWQNGGKYISDDYSKVLFNSKEGLEALQWTLDCMYKYKVTPPREAITSQDVYQGKVGIWSDYSEKRVVYQRDYPNLKFASAIFPKKVKRTSMDMSSGLMIFSASKVKQEAWELLKFLCLNEDNQRYMMTQSSFLPVHKKVLMSPPFYTDPFLKPFIWQLFHDIDARPIVLGADEMMNKLEEELQNAWFLKKPPEKALADAEKALNEILARRGK
;
A
#
# COMPACT_ATOMS: atom_id res chain seq x y z
N MET A 1 -9.20 3.61 4.44
CA MET A 1 -9.97 2.35 4.33
C MET A 1 -9.19 1.27 5.07
N PHE A 2 -9.83 0.51 5.96
CA PHE A 2 -9.13 -0.52 6.74
C PHE A 2 -9.08 -1.82 5.93
N ALA A 3 -7.95 -2.01 5.26
CA ALA A 3 -7.60 -3.23 4.54
C ALA A 3 -6.34 -3.85 5.18
N ARG A 4 -5.93 -5.03 4.70
CA ARG A 4 -4.68 -5.70 5.12
C ARG A 4 -3.49 -4.73 5.09
N ASP A 5 -3.35 -3.96 4.02
CA ASP A 5 -2.25 -3.00 3.88
C ASP A 5 -2.38 -1.82 4.87
N GLY A 6 -3.61 -1.44 5.22
CA GLY A 6 -3.89 -0.46 6.26
C GLY A 6 -3.40 -0.94 7.64
N PHE A 7 -3.66 -2.19 8.00
CA PHE A 7 -3.12 -2.78 9.24
C PHE A 7 -1.59 -2.70 9.28
N ILE A 8 -0.91 -3.05 8.19
CA ILE A 8 0.55 -3.00 8.09
C ILE A 8 1.08 -1.56 8.26
N ILE A 9 0.43 -0.57 7.63
CA ILE A 9 0.78 0.84 7.81
C ILE A 9 0.62 1.27 9.27
N TYR A 10 -0.48 0.90 9.95
CA TYR A 10 -0.68 1.24 11.36
C TYR A 10 0.33 0.54 12.28
N LEU A 11 0.66 -0.73 12.01
CA LEU A 11 1.72 -1.46 12.71
C LEU A 11 3.04 -0.67 12.63
N TRP A 12 3.42 -0.24 11.42
CA TRP A 12 4.63 0.55 11.23
C TRP A 12 4.53 1.91 11.91
N GLN A 13 3.40 2.62 11.81
CA GLN A 13 3.19 3.90 12.51
C GLN A 13 3.30 3.77 14.04
N ASN A 14 3.00 2.59 14.59
CA ASN A 14 3.18 2.25 16.00
C ASN A 14 4.63 1.90 16.37
N GLY A 15 5.53 1.81 15.38
CA GLY A 15 6.93 1.38 15.58
C GLY A 15 7.15 -0.13 15.50
N GLY A 16 6.12 -0.91 15.15
CA GLY A 16 6.21 -2.36 15.00
C GLY A 16 6.92 -2.78 13.71
N LYS A 17 7.37 -4.04 13.66
CA LYS A 17 7.96 -4.67 12.47
C LYS A 17 7.04 -5.75 11.93
N TYR A 18 6.97 -5.89 10.60
CA TYR A 18 6.19 -6.95 9.96
C TYR A 18 6.93 -8.29 9.98
N ILE A 19 8.23 -8.27 9.66
CA ILE A 19 9.11 -9.44 9.58
C ILE A 19 10.49 -9.07 10.13
N SER A 20 11.27 -10.05 10.54
CA SER A 20 12.65 -9.89 10.96
C SER A 20 13.55 -9.46 9.80
N ASP A 21 14.68 -8.81 10.12
CA ASP A 21 15.59 -8.22 9.13
C ASP A 21 16.27 -9.29 8.24
N ASP A 22 16.35 -10.53 8.73
CA ASP A 22 16.83 -11.72 8.02
C ASP A 22 15.71 -12.50 7.30
N TYR A 23 14.47 -11.99 7.32
CA TYR A 23 13.27 -12.60 6.74
C TYR A 23 12.93 -14.00 7.28
N SER A 24 13.46 -14.39 8.45
CA SER A 24 13.27 -15.73 9.01
C SER A 24 11.95 -15.91 9.76
N LYS A 25 11.36 -14.83 10.29
CA LYS A 25 10.09 -14.89 11.05
C LYS A 25 9.30 -13.59 10.99
N VAL A 26 7.98 -13.70 11.04
CA VAL A 26 7.11 -12.52 11.20
C VAL A 26 7.16 -11.97 12.62
N LEU A 27 6.89 -10.67 12.78
CA LEU A 27 7.04 -9.91 14.03
C LEU A 27 5.82 -9.07 14.40
N PHE A 28 4.74 -9.11 13.61
CA PHE A 28 3.57 -8.26 13.82
C PHE A 28 2.71 -8.68 15.02
N ASN A 29 2.86 -9.91 15.56
CA ASN A 29 2.20 -10.31 16.79
C ASN A 29 2.95 -9.74 18.00
N SER A 30 2.82 -8.42 18.15
CA SER A 30 3.49 -7.63 19.18
C SER A 30 2.49 -6.67 19.82
N LYS A 31 2.94 -5.92 20.84
CA LYS A 31 2.13 -4.84 21.43
C LYS A 31 1.73 -3.81 20.37
N GLU A 32 2.66 -3.43 19.50
CA GLU A 32 2.45 -2.46 18.42
C GLU A 32 1.44 -2.98 17.39
N GLY A 33 1.48 -4.28 17.06
CA GLY A 33 0.50 -4.90 16.16
C GLY A 33 -0.88 -5.04 16.79
N LEU A 34 -0.95 -5.40 18.08
CA LEU A 34 -2.22 -5.42 18.81
C LEU A 34 -2.84 -4.02 18.89
N GLU A 35 -2.05 -2.99 19.20
CA GLU A 35 -2.51 -1.60 19.17
C GLU A 35 -2.99 -1.17 17.78
N ALA A 36 -2.35 -1.66 16.71
CA ALA A 36 -2.75 -1.35 15.34
C ALA A 36 -4.10 -2.00 15.00
N LEU A 37 -4.28 -3.28 15.33
CA LEU A 37 -5.55 -3.98 15.11
C LEU A 37 -6.66 -3.38 15.97
N GLN A 38 -6.38 -3.10 17.25
CA GLN A 38 -7.34 -2.47 18.16
C GLN A 38 -7.76 -1.08 17.67
N TRP A 39 -6.85 -0.28 17.12
CA TRP A 39 -7.20 1.00 16.53
C TRP A 39 -8.24 0.85 15.41
N THR A 40 -8.07 -0.14 14.53
CA THR A 40 -9.05 -0.38 13.46
C THR A 40 -10.42 -0.80 13.99
N LEU A 41 -10.46 -1.61 15.05
CA LEU A 41 -11.70 -2.01 15.74
C LEU A 41 -12.36 -0.85 16.44
N ASP A 42 -11.59 0.01 17.11
CA ASP A 42 -12.10 1.22 17.73
C ASP A 42 -12.71 2.16 16.69
N CYS A 43 -12.07 2.35 15.53
CA CYS A 43 -12.66 3.13 14.44
C CYS A 43 -14.01 2.58 13.96
N MET A 44 -14.17 1.24 13.93
CA MET A 44 -15.41 0.59 13.51
C MET A 44 -16.50 0.65 14.58
N TYR A 45 -16.18 0.24 15.80
CA TYR A 45 -17.18 -0.10 16.81
C TYR A 45 -17.32 0.95 17.92
N LYS A 46 -16.24 1.66 18.25
CA LYS A 46 -16.23 2.69 19.30
C LYS A 46 -16.52 4.08 18.74
N TYR A 47 -15.72 4.52 17.77
CA TYR A 47 -15.85 5.85 17.15
C TYR A 47 -16.83 5.86 15.99
N LYS A 48 -17.12 4.70 15.38
CA LYS A 48 -18.07 4.54 14.27
C LYS A 48 -17.77 5.48 13.08
N VAL A 49 -16.49 5.71 12.82
CA VAL A 49 -16.01 6.55 11.70
C VAL A 49 -15.85 5.76 10.41
N THR A 50 -16.01 4.44 10.49
CA THR A 50 -15.99 3.52 9.35
C THR A 50 -16.91 2.33 9.70
N PRO A 51 -17.53 1.67 8.72
CA PRO A 51 -18.14 0.37 8.94
C PRO A 51 -17.10 -0.75 8.77
N PRO A 52 -17.42 -1.99 9.20
CA PRO A 52 -16.66 -3.18 8.83
C PRO A 52 -16.53 -3.32 7.29
N ARG A 53 -15.39 -3.82 6.84
CA ARG A 53 -14.83 -3.71 5.48
C ARG A 53 -15.79 -3.99 4.31
N GLU A 54 -16.78 -4.85 4.47
CA GLU A 54 -17.72 -5.22 3.39
C GLU A 54 -18.72 -4.11 3.04
N ALA A 55 -18.81 -3.05 3.85
CA ALA A 55 -19.83 -2.01 3.68
C ALA A 55 -19.37 -0.76 2.89
N ILE A 56 -18.07 -0.59 2.59
CA ILE A 56 -17.58 0.53 1.77
C ILE A 56 -16.99 0.01 0.47
N THR A 57 -17.52 0.50 -0.64
CA THR A 57 -17.00 0.28 -1.98
C THR A 57 -16.28 1.51 -2.51
N SER A 58 -15.51 1.37 -3.59
CA SER A 58 -14.98 2.53 -4.30
C SER A 58 -16.10 3.46 -4.80
N GLN A 59 -17.28 2.93 -5.09
CA GLN A 59 -18.44 3.72 -5.53
C GLN A 59 -18.90 4.70 -4.44
N ASP A 60 -18.80 4.32 -3.16
CA ASP A 60 -19.17 5.21 -2.06
C ASP A 60 -18.21 6.40 -1.94
N VAL A 61 -16.92 6.21 -2.26
CA VAL A 61 -15.96 7.31 -2.41
C VAL A 61 -16.40 8.23 -3.55
N TYR A 62 -16.74 7.65 -4.71
CA TYR A 62 -17.08 8.40 -5.91
C TYR A 62 -18.39 9.18 -5.79
N GLN A 63 -19.32 8.68 -4.97
CA GLN A 63 -20.57 9.35 -4.62
C GLN A 63 -20.43 10.36 -3.48
N GLY A 64 -19.22 10.59 -2.96
CA GLY A 64 -18.95 11.56 -1.90
C GLY A 64 -19.43 11.13 -0.51
N LYS A 65 -19.70 9.83 -0.29
CA LYS A 65 -20.11 9.30 1.03
C LYS A 65 -18.93 9.08 1.97
N VAL A 66 -17.70 9.12 1.45
CA VAL A 66 -16.47 8.90 2.21
C VAL A 66 -15.65 10.19 2.22
N GLY A 67 -15.41 10.75 3.41
CA GLY A 67 -14.65 12.00 3.56
C GLY A 67 -13.13 11.81 3.50
N ILE A 68 -12.61 10.66 3.95
CA ILE A 68 -11.18 10.34 3.93
C ILE A 68 -11.00 8.90 3.49
N TRP A 69 -10.16 8.67 2.48
CA TRP A 69 -9.81 7.35 1.99
C TRP A 69 -8.31 7.26 1.66
N SER A 70 -7.89 6.05 1.34
CA SER A 70 -6.51 5.70 1.00
C SER A 70 -6.54 5.21 -0.43
N ASP A 71 -5.79 5.85 -1.33
CA ASP A 71 -5.68 5.40 -2.72
C ASP A 71 -4.35 5.87 -3.33
N TYR A 72 -4.09 5.45 -4.55
CA TYR A 72 -2.88 5.77 -5.30
C TYR A 72 -3.00 7.08 -6.08
N SER A 73 -1.86 7.68 -6.46
CA SER A 73 -1.86 8.94 -7.22
C SER A 73 -2.51 8.78 -8.60
N GLU A 74 -2.43 7.59 -9.23
CA GLU A 74 -3.05 7.38 -10.54
C GLU A 74 -4.58 7.48 -10.55
N LYS A 75 -5.22 7.35 -9.38
CA LYS A 75 -6.68 7.40 -9.27
C LYS A 75 -7.25 8.78 -9.54
N ARG A 76 -6.41 9.82 -9.46
CA ARG A 76 -6.74 11.17 -9.92
C ARG A 76 -7.40 11.15 -11.31
N VAL A 77 -6.86 10.37 -12.24
CA VAL A 77 -7.34 10.33 -13.62
C VAL A 77 -8.76 9.79 -13.69
N VAL A 78 -9.04 8.71 -12.96
CA VAL A 78 -10.39 8.14 -12.85
C VAL A 78 -11.34 9.14 -12.19
N TYR A 79 -10.92 9.78 -11.10
CA TYR A 79 -11.75 10.75 -10.39
C TYR A 79 -12.12 11.94 -11.27
N GLN A 80 -11.16 12.49 -12.02
CA GLN A 80 -11.40 13.63 -12.91
C GLN A 80 -12.24 13.27 -14.13
N ARG A 81 -12.00 12.10 -14.74
CA ARG A 81 -12.67 11.65 -15.97
C ARG A 81 -14.10 11.17 -15.70
N ASP A 82 -14.25 10.28 -14.74
CA ASP A 82 -15.50 9.54 -14.53
C ASP A 82 -16.40 10.22 -13.48
N TYR A 83 -15.81 11.04 -12.60
CA TYR A 83 -16.51 11.70 -11.48
C TYR A 83 -16.17 13.19 -11.39
N PRO A 84 -16.42 14.00 -12.43
CA PRO A 84 -15.96 15.40 -12.51
C PRO A 84 -16.50 16.32 -11.40
N ASN A 85 -17.57 15.91 -10.71
CA ASN A 85 -18.14 16.63 -9.58
C ASN A 85 -17.50 16.26 -8.22
N LEU A 86 -16.69 15.21 -8.16
CA LEU A 86 -15.99 14.81 -6.95
C LEU A 86 -14.91 15.85 -6.62
N LYS A 87 -15.04 16.48 -5.45
CA LYS A 87 -14.01 17.38 -4.91
C LYS A 87 -13.05 16.56 -4.07
N PHE A 88 -11.78 16.52 -4.47
CA PHE A 88 -10.76 15.76 -3.77
C PHE A 88 -9.43 16.52 -3.73
N ALA A 89 -8.63 16.19 -2.72
CA ALA A 89 -7.26 16.62 -2.55
C ALA A 89 -6.47 15.45 -1.95
N SER A 90 -5.14 15.53 -1.99
CA SER A 90 -4.26 14.56 -1.34
C SER A 90 -3.62 15.18 -0.10
N ALA A 91 -3.22 14.31 0.82
CA ALA A 91 -2.49 14.67 2.01
C ALA A 91 -1.54 13.53 2.37
N ILE A 92 -0.54 13.85 3.19
CA ILE A 92 0.36 12.83 3.71
C ILE A 92 -0.33 12.01 4.81
N PHE A 93 0.07 10.75 4.98
CA PHE A 93 -0.45 9.91 6.07
C PHE A 93 -0.24 10.56 7.45
N PRO A 94 -1.16 10.35 8.41
CA PRO A 94 -0.98 10.83 9.78
C PRO A 94 0.22 10.16 10.46
N LYS A 95 0.73 10.80 11.52
CA LYS A 95 1.81 10.30 12.36
C LYS A 95 1.26 9.80 13.69
N LYS A 96 1.76 8.66 14.18
CA LYS A 96 1.66 8.28 15.61
C LYS A 96 3.05 8.33 16.25
N VAL A 97 3.79 7.21 16.27
CA VAL A 97 5.20 7.18 16.66
C VAL A 97 6.05 7.62 15.47
N LYS A 98 5.86 6.98 14.33
CA LYS A 98 6.40 7.40 13.03
C LYS A 98 5.28 7.71 12.04
N ARG A 99 5.61 8.50 11.01
CA ARG A 99 4.76 8.67 9.82
C ARG A 99 5.29 7.71 8.77
N THR A 100 4.39 7.02 8.09
CA THR A 100 4.78 6.15 6.99
C THR A 100 3.61 5.88 6.06
N SER A 101 3.94 5.44 4.85
CA SER A 101 3.07 4.85 3.86
C SER A 101 3.69 3.56 3.34
N MET A 102 3.00 2.87 2.45
CA MET A 102 3.49 1.64 1.84
C MET A 102 4.01 1.90 0.43
N ASP A 103 5.24 1.47 0.15
CA ASP A 103 5.73 1.39 -1.22
C ASP A 103 5.02 0.28 -1.99
N MET A 104 4.41 0.68 -3.11
CA MET A 104 3.69 -0.17 -4.05
C MET A 104 4.27 -0.01 -5.46
N SER A 105 5.59 -0.03 -5.55
CA SER A 105 6.31 0.00 -6.83
C SER A 105 6.02 -1.22 -7.70
N SER A 106 5.97 -1.00 -9.01
CA SER A 106 5.85 -2.05 -10.02
C SER A 106 7.09 -2.06 -10.91
N GLY A 107 7.55 -3.25 -11.29
CA GLY A 107 8.70 -3.45 -12.17
C GLY A 107 8.30 -4.11 -13.49
N LEU A 108 8.97 -3.74 -14.57
CA LEU A 108 8.91 -4.46 -15.84
C LEU A 108 10.08 -5.46 -15.89
N MET A 109 9.81 -6.67 -16.38
CA MET A 109 10.78 -7.77 -16.42
C MET A 109 10.84 -8.41 -17.80
N ILE A 110 12.02 -8.88 -18.18
CA ILE A 110 12.22 -9.71 -19.38
C ILE A 110 12.33 -11.16 -18.94
N PHE A 111 11.43 -12.03 -19.42
CA PHE A 111 11.53 -13.45 -19.13
C PHE A 111 12.85 -14.03 -19.68
N SER A 112 13.50 -14.89 -18.89
CA SER A 112 14.75 -15.55 -19.26
C SER A 112 14.64 -16.39 -20.54
N ALA A 113 13.43 -16.90 -20.85
CA ALA A 113 13.12 -17.67 -22.04
C ALA A 113 12.82 -16.82 -23.29
N SER A 114 12.82 -15.48 -23.19
CA SER A 114 12.57 -14.61 -24.35
C SER A 114 13.62 -14.82 -25.44
N LYS A 115 13.15 -14.87 -26.69
CA LYS A 115 14.00 -14.97 -27.89
C LYS A 115 14.46 -13.60 -28.42
N VAL A 116 13.90 -12.51 -27.89
CA VAL A 116 14.11 -11.12 -28.36
C VAL A 116 14.52 -10.22 -27.18
N LYS A 117 15.51 -10.67 -26.40
CA LYS A 117 15.92 -9.99 -25.16
C LYS A 117 16.45 -8.58 -25.41
N GLN A 118 17.06 -8.35 -26.56
CA GLN A 118 17.76 -7.10 -26.85
C GLN A 118 16.75 -6.03 -27.26
N GLU A 119 15.79 -6.39 -28.11
CA GLU A 119 14.66 -5.53 -28.46
C GLU A 119 13.78 -5.25 -27.25
N ALA A 120 13.53 -6.26 -26.41
CA ALA A 120 12.81 -6.07 -25.15
C ALA A 120 13.58 -5.13 -24.21
N TRP A 121 14.90 -5.20 -24.16
CA TRP A 121 15.73 -4.28 -23.38
C TRP A 121 15.65 -2.84 -23.91
N GLU A 122 15.72 -2.65 -25.22
CA GLU A 122 15.52 -1.34 -25.84
C GLU A 122 14.13 -0.77 -25.51
N LEU A 123 13.09 -1.60 -25.55
CA LEU A 123 11.75 -1.21 -25.14
C LEU A 123 11.70 -0.81 -23.66
N LEU A 124 12.30 -1.57 -22.75
CA LEU A 124 12.33 -1.21 -21.33
C LEU A 124 13.08 0.11 -21.07
N LYS A 125 14.19 0.35 -21.78
CA LYS A 125 14.89 1.64 -21.70
C LYS A 125 14.01 2.79 -22.18
N PHE A 126 13.31 2.60 -23.31
CA PHE A 126 12.36 3.60 -23.80
C PHE A 126 11.22 3.84 -22.79
N LEU A 127 10.65 2.78 -22.23
CA LEU A 127 9.53 2.90 -21.29
C LEU A 127 9.96 3.58 -19.99
N CYS A 128 11.08 3.18 -19.39
CA CYS A 128 11.45 3.53 -18.02
C CYS A 128 12.51 4.65 -17.90
N LEU A 129 13.41 4.77 -18.87
CA LEU A 129 14.58 5.66 -18.76
C LEU A 129 14.51 6.88 -19.69
N ASN A 130 13.70 6.83 -20.74
CA ASN A 130 13.50 7.98 -21.61
C ASN A 130 12.71 9.08 -20.86
N GLU A 131 13.30 10.27 -20.77
CA GLU A 131 12.72 11.39 -20.02
C GLU A 131 11.36 11.82 -20.57
N ASP A 132 11.22 11.92 -21.89
CA ASP A 132 9.99 12.36 -22.54
C ASP A 132 8.88 11.34 -22.38
N ASN A 133 9.19 10.04 -22.48
CA ASN A 133 8.22 8.99 -22.27
C ASN A 133 7.76 8.93 -20.80
N GLN A 134 8.68 9.06 -19.84
CA GLN A 134 8.32 9.12 -18.42
C GLN A 134 7.48 10.37 -18.10
N ARG A 135 7.80 11.51 -18.71
CA ARG A 135 7.01 12.75 -18.62
C ARG A 135 5.61 12.56 -19.20
N TYR A 136 5.51 11.96 -20.39
CA TYR A 136 4.24 11.64 -21.04
C TYR A 136 3.38 10.72 -20.17
N MET A 137 3.94 9.61 -19.69
CA MET A 137 3.25 8.66 -18.81
C MET A 137 2.71 9.34 -17.56
N MET A 138 3.52 10.18 -16.91
CA MET A 138 3.11 10.91 -15.72
C MET A 138 1.95 11.88 -16.00
N THR A 139 2.02 12.62 -17.11
CA THR A 139 0.93 13.53 -17.54
C THR A 139 -0.37 12.78 -17.81
N GLN A 140 -0.33 11.58 -18.40
CA GLN A 140 -1.53 10.83 -18.77
C GLN A 140 -2.13 10.04 -17.60
N SER A 141 -1.30 9.53 -16.70
CA SER A 141 -1.73 8.55 -15.69
C SER A 141 -1.71 9.07 -14.26
N SER A 142 -0.98 10.15 -13.96
CA SER A 142 -0.62 10.52 -12.57
C SER A 142 0.13 9.42 -11.80
N PHE A 143 0.62 8.39 -12.49
CA PHE A 143 1.54 7.41 -11.93
C PHE A 143 2.91 8.06 -11.73
N LEU A 144 3.52 7.90 -10.55
CA LEU A 144 4.80 8.52 -10.25
C LEU A 144 5.93 7.82 -11.01
N PRO A 145 6.69 8.52 -11.89
CA PRO A 145 7.77 7.93 -12.65
C PRO A 145 8.99 7.64 -11.75
N VAL A 146 9.75 6.61 -12.13
CA VAL A 146 11.03 6.28 -11.49
C VAL A 146 12.14 7.27 -11.87
N HIS A 147 11.95 8.03 -12.96
CA HIS A 147 12.91 9.02 -13.43
C HIS A 147 12.88 10.27 -12.55
N LYS A 148 13.78 10.35 -11.56
CA LYS A 148 13.84 11.43 -10.56
C LYS A 148 13.83 12.84 -11.16
N LYS A 149 14.53 13.08 -12.26
CA LYS A 149 14.53 14.41 -12.91
C LYS A 149 13.15 14.79 -13.46
N VAL A 150 12.37 13.83 -13.97
CA VAL A 150 10.99 14.09 -14.40
C VAL A 150 10.14 14.37 -13.17
N LEU A 151 10.17 13.48 -12.19
CA LEU A 151 9.39 13.58 -10.95
C LEU A 151 9.57 14.92 -10.23
N MET A 152 10.81 15.44 -10.21
CA MET A 152 11.17 16.68 -9.52
C MET A 152 10.98 17.94 -10.38
N SER A 153 10.57 17.81 -11.65
CA SER A 153 10.36 18.95 -12.55
C SER A 153 8.93 19.51 -12.47
N PRO A 154 8.71 20.81 -12.75
CA PRO A 154 7.37 21.33 -13.01
C PRO A 154 6.70 20.65 -14.22
N PRO A 155 5.36 20.51 -14.23
CA PRO A 155 4.44 20.93 -13.16
C PRO A 155 4.34 19.93 -12.00
N PHE A 156 5.01 18.78 -12.08
CA PHE A 156 4.77 17.63 -11.20
C PHE A 156 5.12 17.87 -9.74
N TYR A 157 6.33 18.34 -9.44
CA TYR A 157 6.76 18.63 -8.06
C TYR A 157 5.96 19.78 -7.43
N THR A 158 5.42 20.65 -8.26
CA THR A 158 4.62 21.83 -7.86
C THR A 158 3.12 21.57 -7.84
N ASP A 159 2.65 20.43 -8.38
CA ASP A 159 1.23 20.08 -8.42
C ASP A 159 0.74 19.83 -6.99
N PRO A 160 -0.25 20.59 -6.49
CA PRO A 160 -0.77 20.43 -5.13
C PRO A 160 -1.28 19.02 -4.82
N PHE A 161 -1.80 18.31 -5.82
CA PHE A 161 -2.27 16.93 -5.66
C PHE A 161 -1.12 15.92 -5.63
N LEU A 162 -0.04 16.12 -6.40
CA LEU A 162 1.07 15.16 -6.44
C LEU A 162 2.09 15.40 -5.33
N LYS A 163 2.24 16.64 -4.89
CA LYS A 163 3.25 17.05 -3.90
C LYS A 163 3.24 16.20 -2.62
N PRO A 164 2.09 15.85 -2.00
CA PRO A 164 2.09 14.97 -0.83
C PRO A 164 2.63 13.56 -1.11
N PHE A 165 2.29 12.97 -2.25
CA PHE A 165 2.79 11.65 -2.65
C PHE A 165 4.30 11.69 -2.90
N ILE A 166 4.77 12.68 -3.67
CA ILE A 166 6.20 12.86 -3.95
C ILE A 166 6.97 13.10 -2.65
N TRP A 167 6.41 13.91 -1.74
CA TRP A 167 7.04 14.16 -0.45
C TRP A 167 7.17 12.87 0.37
N GLN A 168 6.10 12.07 0.50
CA GLN A 168 6.18 10.80 1.24
C GLN A 168 7.16 9.81 0.64
N LEU A 169 7.21 9.69 -0.69
CA LEU A 169 8.14 8.80 -1.40
C LEU A 169 9.60 9.02 -0.99
N PHE A 170 9.99 10.27 -0.69
CA PHE A 170 11.37 10.61 -0.32
C PHE A 170 11.65 10.64 1.19
N HIS A 171 10.63 10.60 2.05
CA HIS A 171 10.81 10.87 3.48
C HIS A 171 10.22 9.79 4.39
N ASP A 172 8.99 9.34 4.12
CA ASP A 172 8.18 8.57 5.07
C ASP A 172 7.43 7.44 4.35
N ILE A 173 8.18 6.43 3.94
CA ILE A 173 7.68 5.23 3.26
C ILE A 173 8.43 3.98 3.73
N ASP A 174 7.69 2.90 3.97
CA ASP A 174 8.24 1.58 4.23
C ASP A 174 7.88 0.65 3.05
N ALA A 175 8.82 -0.20 2.66
CA ALA A 175 8.57 -1.21 1.63
C ALA A 175 7.98 -2.48 2.24
N ARG A 176 7.08 -3.13 1.50
CA ARG A 176 6.64 -4.48 1.87
C ARG A 176 7.83 -5.43 1.77
N PRO A 177 8.03 -6.31 2.76
CA PRO A 177 9.01 -7.37 2.66
C PRO A 177 8.78 -8.24 1.43
N ILE A 178 9.83 -8.42 0.62
CA ILE A 178 9.81 -9.27 -0.57
C ILE A 178 10.24 -10.66 -0.14
N VAL A 179 9.27 -11.55 0.09
CA VAL A 179 9.50 -12.93 0.50
C VAL A 179 8.79 -13.90 -0.45
N LEU A 180 9.38 -15.09 -0.65
CA LEU A 180 8.71 -16.15 -1.39
C LEU A 180 7.44 -16.57 -0.65
N GLY A 181 6.33 -16.64 -1.37
CA GLY A 181 5.02 -16.92 -0.77
C GLY A 181 4.32 -15.70 -0.18
N ALA A 182 4.80 -14.47 -0.46
CA ALA A 182 4.17 -13.23 0.00
C ALA A 182 2.65 -13.21 -0.25
N ASP A 183 2.16 -13.63 -1.42
CA ASP A 183 0.71 -13.65 -1.69
C ASP A 183 -0.06 -14.60 -0.77
N GLU A 184 0.48 -15.79 -0.53
CA GLU A 184 -0.11 -16.79 0.38
C GLU A 184 -0.13 -16.25 1.82
N MET A 185 0.97 -15.65 2.26
CA MET A 185 1.09 -15.00 3.57
C MET A 185 0.08 -13.86 3.72
N MET A 186 -0.02 -13.01 2.71
CA MET A 186 -0.90 -11.84 2.74
C MET A 186 -2.38 -12.25 2.78
N ASN A 187 -2.77 -13.30 2.05
CA ASN A 187 -4.13 -13.84 2.11
C ASN A 187 -4.45 -14.43 3.50
N LYS A 188 -3.51 -15.15 4.12
CA LYS A 188 -3.70 -15.69 5.48
C LYS A 188 -3.76 -14.62 6.56
N LEU A 189 -2.93 -13.59 6.47
CA LEU A 189 -3.05 -12.44 7.34
C LEU A 189 -4.41 -11.76 7.18
N GLU A 190 -4.87 -11.58 5.94
CA GLU A 190 -6.14 -10.95 5.65
C GLU A 190 -7.35 -11.72 6.21
N GLU A 191 -7.35 -13.04 6.10
CA GLU A 191 -8.37 -13.92 6.69
C GLU A 191 -8.49 -13.71 8.20
N GLU A 192 -7.35 -13.68 8.91
CA GLU A 192 -7.32 -13.49 10.35
C GLU A 192 -7.72 -12.08 10.79
N LEU A 193 -7.27 -11.06 10.07
CA LEU A 193 -7.69 -9.68 10.30
C LEU A 193 -9.21 -9.53 10.08
N GLN A 194 -9.78 -10.18 9.07
CA GLN A 194 -11.22 -10.19 8.86
C GLN A 194 -11.96 -10.86 10.03
N ASN A 195 -11.47 -12.00 10.52
CA ASN A 195 -12.06 -12.66 11.69
C ASN A 195 -12.08 -11.74 12.92
N ALA A 196 -11.04 -10.95 13.15
CA ALA A 196 -11.03 -9.93 14.19
C ALA A 196 -12.00 -8.77 13.88
N TRP A 197 -11.95 -8.20 12.67
CA TRP A 197 -12.82 -7.09 12.27
C TRP A 197 -14.30 -7.41 12.32
N PHE A 198 -14.71 -8.67 12.16
CA PHE A 198 -16.09 -9.11 12.30
C PHE A 198 -16.43 -9.64 13.71
N LEU A 199 -15.54 -9.43 14.69
CA LEU A 199 -15.68 -9.89 16.07
C LEU A 199 -15.89 -11.42 16.19
N LYS A 200 -15.45 -12.18 15.18
CA LYS A 200 -15.49 -13.66 15.18
C LYS A 200 -14.33 -14.25 15.99
N LYS A 201 -13.26 -13.47 16.19
CA LYS A 201 -12.06 -13.88 16.91
C LYS A 201 -11.50 -12.70 17.72
N PRO A 202 -11.03 -12.91 18.97
CA PRO A 202 -10.32 -11.87 19.71
C PRO A 202 -9.06 -11.39 18.95
N PRO A 203 -8.71 -10.09 19.00
CA PRO A 203 -7.57 -9.53 18.28
C PRO A 203 -6.25 -10.23 18.55
N GLU A 204 -5.98 -10.57 19.82
CA GLU A 204 -4.78 -11.28 20.25
C GLU A 204 -4.69 -12.66 19.59
N LYS A 205 -5.82 -13.36 19.52
CA LYS A 205 -5.88 -14.69 18.93
C LYS A 205 -5.73 -14.64 17.42
N ALA A 206 -6.32 -13.64 16.76
CA ALA A 206 -6.16 -13.43 15.32
C ALA A 206 -4.70 -13.15 14.94
N LEU A 207 -4.00 -12.30 15.70
CA LEU A 207 -2.58 -12.03 15.45
C LEU A 207 -1.71 -13.27 15.70
N ALA A 208 -1.97 -14.03 16.77
CA ALA A 208 -1.23 -15.25 17.07
C ALA A 208 -1.43 -16.34 15.99
N ASP A 209 -2.66 -16.51 15.51
CA ASP A 209 -2.98 -17.50 14.47
C ASP A 209 -2.37 -17.09 13.12
N ALA A 210 -2.42 -15.80 12.77
CA ALA A 210 -1.75 -15.27 11.59
C ALA A 210 -0.23 -15.46 11.68
N GLU A 211 0.39 -15.13 12.81
CA GLU A 211 1.84 -15.32 13.00
C GLU A 211 2.24 -16.78 12.79
N LYS A 212 1.51 -17.71 13.40
CA LYS A 212 1.75 -19.14 13.24
C LYS A 212 1.68 -19.55 11.76
N ALA A 213 0.59 -19.21 11.08
CA ALA A 213 0.39 -19.57 9.66
C ALA A 213 1.49 -18.98 8.76
N LEU A 214 1.88 -17.74 8.99
CA LEU A 214 2.89 -17.07 8.17
C LEU A 214 4.30 -17.65 8.41
N ASN A 215 4.66 -17.97 9.66
CA ASN A 215 5.92 -18.65 9.97
C ASN A 215 5.99 -20.07 9.38
N GLU A 216 4.87 -20.80 9.31
CA GLU A 216 4.80 -22.09 8.62
C GLU A 216 5.02 -21.96 7.10
N ILE A 217 4.53 -20.88 6.47
CA ILE A 217 4.80 -20.59 5.06
C ILE A 217 6.29 -20.29 4.84
N LEU A 218 6.89 -19.44 5.68
CA LEU A 218 8.32 -19.11 5.61
C LEU A 218 9.19 -20.38 5.76
N ALA A 219 8.89 -21.23 6.73
CA ALA A 219 9.64 -22.46 6.98
C ALA A 219 9.59 -23.48 5.83
N ARG A 220 8.49 -23.53 5.07
CA ARG A 220 8.36 -24.43 3.91
C ARG A 220 9.23 -24.03 2.73
N ARG A 221 9.53 -22.73 2.57
CA ARG A 221 10.20 -22.17 1.38
C ARG A 221 11.66 -21.76 1.61
N GLY A 222 12.15 -21.85 2.85
CA GLY A 222 13.59 -21.82 3.16
C GLY A 222 14.33 -23.13 2.85
N LYS A 223 13.67 -24.06 2.15
CA LYS A 223 14.22 -25.31 1.59
C LYS A 223 14.15 -25.24 0.08
#